data_AF-A0A965ZI82-F1
#
_entry.id   AF-A0A965ZI82-F1
#
_cell.length_a   1.000
_cell.length_b   1.000
_cell.length_c   1.000
_cell.angle_alpha   90.00
_cell.angle_beta   90.00
_cell.angle_gamma   90.00
#
_symmetry.space_group_name_H-M   'P 1'
#
loop_
_entity.id
_entity.type
_entity.pdbx_description
1 polymer ?
#
loop_
_entity_poly.entity_id
_entity_poly.type
_entity_poly.pdbx_seq_one_letter_code
_entity_poly.pdbx_strand_id
1 'polypeptide(L)'
;MAGKKKPYGIGNIVSWGATVVIIGLMFKILHLPGSTYFIAIGLSMEAFLFFLLGFQREDVEVDWTKAYPEIAPDYTGAPVVRAQAQPLPTGSTAALDKMLTDAKIGPELIGSLGDGLRTFGDKVATISSVADAGAATNEFAAKVKTATASYDGLSAAFSKASANLNELANTDVSSKAYHEQVNNLAKNLSSLNAVYELELQDSSAHLKAMNKFYGSLASTMQNFNESLDDSKQFKEEVGRLSKNLASLNAIYGNMLSAMNQPRAN
;
A
#
# COMPACT_ATOMS: atom_id res chain seq x y z
N MET A 1 -16.44 34.83 56.91
CA MET A 1 -17.05 35.11 55.59
C MET A 1 -17.18 33.79 54.85
N ALA A 2 -18.40 33.24 54.76
CA ALA A 2 -18.64 31.95 54.10
C ALA A 2 -18.65 32.16 52.58
N GLY A 3 -17.55 31.79 51.91
CA GLY A 3 -17.45 31.82 50.45
C GLY A 3 -18.45 30.84 49.83
N LYS A 4 -19.34 31.35 48.96
CA LYS A 4 -20.28 30.54 48.18
C LYS A 4 -19.51 29.44 47.44
N LYS A 5 -19.73 28.17 47.81
CA LYS A 5 -19.20 27.01 47.06
C LYS A 5 -19.78 27.06 45.64
N LYS A 6 -18.94 27.30 44.63
CA LYS A 6 -19.37 27.20 43.23
C LYS A 6 -19.82 25.75 42.96
N PRO A 7 -20.90 25.54 42.19
CA PRO A 7 -21.55 24.22 42.04
C PRO A 7 -20.71 23.20 41.25
N TYR A 8 -19.64 23.63 40.58
CA TYR A 8 -18.74 22.75 39.82
C TYR A 8 -17.31 22.96 40.31
N GLY A 9 -16.72 21.90 40.88
CA GLY A 9 -15.33 21.87 41.31
C GLY A 9 -14.42 21.25 40.24
N ILE A 10 -13.12 21.37 40.42
CA ILE A 10 -12.12 20.76 39.53
C ILE A 10 -12.28 19.22 39.49
N GLY A 11 -12.69 18.61 40.60
CA GLY A 11 -13.02 17.18 40.64
C GLY A 11 -14.06 16.75 39.61
N ASN A 12 -15.05 17.60 39.30
CA ASN A 12 -16.05 17.31 38.27
C ASN A 12 -15.44 17.30 36.87
N ILE A 13 -14.50 18.20 36.57
CA ILE A 13 -13.81 18.28 35.28
C ILE A 13 -12.93 17.04 35.08
N VAL A 14 -12.23 16.61 36.14
CA VAL A 14 -11.43 15.39 36.12
C VAL A 14 -12.31 14.15 35.94
N SER A 15 -13.43 14.06 36.66
CA SER A 15 -14.40 12.97 36.51
C SER A 15 -15.00 12.91 35.09
N TRP A 16 -15.24 14.06 34.45
CA TRP A 16 -15.73 14.10 33.07
C TRP A 16 -14.69 13.60 32.07
N GLY A 17 -13.41 13.98 32.19
CA GLY A 17 -12.39 13.41 31.30
C GLY A 17 -12.13 11.92 31.54
N ALA A 18 -12.11 11.48 32.79
CA ALA A 18 -12.02 10.06 33.13
C ALA A 18 -13.16 9.24 32.47
N THR A 19 -14.37 9.81 32.40
CA THR A 19 -15.51 9.17 31.71
C THR A 19 -15.23 8.99 30.21
N VAL A 20 -14.65 10.00 29.54
CA VAL A 20 -14.28 9.91 28.11
C VAL A 20 -13.21 8.83 27.89
N VAL A 21 -12.24 8.71 28.79
CA VAL A 21 -11.20 7.67 28.75
C VAL A 21 -11.79 6.27 28.89
N ILE A 22 -12.68 6.07 29.86
CA ILE A 22 -13.34 4.78 30.10
C ILE A 22 -14.16 4.36 28.86
N ILE A 23 -14.87 5.29 28.22
CA ILE A 23 -15.61 5.02 26.97
C ILE A 23 -14.64 4.65 25.85
N GLY A 24 -13.51 5.36 25.70
CA GLY A 24 -12.48 5.03 24.70
C GLY A 24 -11.88 3.64 24.90
N LEU A 25 -11.57 3.27 26.15
CA LEU A 25 -11.09 1.93 26.51
C LEU A 25 -12.15 0.85 26.27
N MET A 26 -13.41 1.12 26.59
CA MET A 26 -14.53 0.20 26.33
C MET A 26 -14.62 -0.13 24.83
N PHE A 27 -14.50 0.87 23.94
CA PHE A 27 -14.49 0.64 22.51
C PHE A 27 -13.31 -0.24 22.04
N LYS A 28 -12.14 -0.08 22.68
CA LYS A 28 -10.95 -0.89 22.40
C LYS A 28 -11.13 -2.35 22.81
N ILE A 29 -11.67 -2.60 24.01
CA ILE A 29 -11.89 -3.96 24.54
C ILE A 29 -12.99 -4.68 23.73
N LEU A 30 -14.06 -3.97 23.37
CA LEU A 30 -15.17 -4.52 22.59
C LEU A 30 -14.90 -4.64 21.08
N HIS A 31 -13.70 -4.26 20.61
CA HIS A 31 -13.31 -4.30 19.18
C HIS A 31 -14.32 -3.61 18.25
N LEU A 32 -14.95 -2.53 18.71
CA LEU A 32 -15.92 -1.79 17.92
C LEU A 32 -15.23 -1.05 16.76
N PRO A 33 -15.91 -0.88 15.60
CA PRO A 33 -15.35 -0.16 14.47
C PRO A 33 -15.03 1.29 14.87
N GLY A 34 -13.81 1.74 14.57
CA GLY A 34 -13.32 3.06 14.98
C GLY A 34 -12.72 3.13 16.38
N SER A 35 -12.56 2.00 17.09
CA SER A 35 -11.99 1.97 18.45
C SER A 35 -10.64 2.68 18.61
N THR A 36 -9.78 2.63 17.59
CA THR A 36 -8.50 3.37 17.58
C THR A 36 -8.69 4.88 17.66
N TYR A 37 -9.73 5.44 17.04
CA TYR A 37 -10.03 6.87 17.12
C TYR A 37 -10.60 7.24 18.50
N PHE A 38 -11.50 6.42 19.04
CA PHE A 38 -12.10 6.68 20.35
C PHE A 38 -11.09 6.59 21.50
N ILE A 39 -10.16 5.63 21.47
CA ILE A 39 -9.09 5.56 22.48
C ILE A 39 -8.09 6.71 22.35
N ALA A 40 -7.80 7.16 21.12
CA ALA A 40 -6.93 8.32 20.89
C ALA A 40 -7.55 9.60 21.45
N ILE A 41 -8.85 9.80 21.30
CA ILE A 41 -9.59 10.94 21.88
C ILE A 41 -9.56 10.86 23.41
N GLY A 42 -9.84 9.69 23.99
CA GLY A 42 -9.79 9.49 25.44
C GLY A 42 -8.42 9.82 26.03
N LEU A 43 -7.35 9.23 25.48
CA LEU A 43 -5.98 9.46 25.95
C LEU A 43 -5.54 10.92 25.76
N SER A 44 -6.00 11.59 24.70
CA SER A 44 -5.70 13.00 24.46
C SER A 44 -6.41 13.92 25.46
N MET A 45 -7.66 13.61 25.83
CA MET A 45 -8.39 14.31 26.89
C MET A 45 -7.70 14.15 28.25
N GLU A 46 -7.21 12.95 28.56
CA GLU A 46 -6.48 12.67 29.81
C GLU A 46 -5.16 13.45 29.87
N ALA A 47 -4.39 13.47 28.77
CA ALA A 47 -3.16 14.24 28.68
C ALA A 47 -3.40 15.74 28.89
N PHE A 48 -4.49 16.28 28.34
CA PHE A 48 -4.88 17.68 28.51
C PHE A 48 -5.30 18.00 29.95
N LEU A 49 -6.03 17.09 30.61
CA LEU A 49 -6.40 17.25 32.01
C LEU A 49 -5.20 17.19 32.94
N PHE A 50 -4.28 16.26 32.76
CA PHE A 50 -3.04 16.21 33.54
C PHE A 50 -2.19 17.45 33.35
N PHE A 51 -2.13 17.98 32.13
CA PHE A 51 -1.46 19.24 31.87
C PHE A 51 -2.09 20.41 32.66
N LEU A 52 -3.42 20.49 32.71
CA LEU A 52 -4.11 21.53 33.50
C LEU A 52 -3.97 21.33 35.02
N LEU A 53 -3.97 20.08 35.50
CA LEU A 53 -3.75 19.75 36.90
C LEU A 53 -2.32 20.04 37.35
N GLY A 54 -1.33 19.91 36.46
CA GLY A 54 0.07 20.21 36.75
C GLY A 54 0.35 21.68 37.12
N PHE A 55 -0.57 22.60 36.78
CA PHE A 55 -0.50 24.00 37.21
C PHE A 55 -1.16 24.26 38.58
N GLN A 56 -1.74 23.25 39.21
CA GLN A 56 -2.31 23.39 40.55
C GLN A 56 -1.23 23.19 41.62
N ARG A 57 -1.31 24.04 42.64
CA ARG A 57 -0.46 23.98 43.81
C ARG A 57 -1.06 22.97 44.78
N GLU A 58 -0.22 22.06 45.29
CA GLU A 58 -0.61 21.02 46.23
C GLU A 58 -1.28 21.63 47.46
N ASP A 59 -2.47 21.11 47.81
CA ASP A 59 -3.21 21.58 48.99
C ASP A 59 -2.38 21.22 50.24
N VAL A 60 -1.95 22.24 50.98
CA VAL A 60 -1.23 22.05 52.24
C VAL A 60 -2.17 21.39 53.23
N GLU A 61 -1.90 20.15 53.62
CA GLU A 61 -2.70 19.44 54.61
C GLU A 61 -2.75 20.24 55.91
N VAL A 62 -3.96 20.40 56.44
CA VAL A 62 -4.20 21.10 57.70
C VAL A 62 -3.65 20.24 58.83
N ASP A 63 -2.68 20.77 59.56
CA ASP A 63 -2.07 20.12 60.71
C ASP A 63 -3.07 20.00 61.87
N TRP A 64 -3.75 18.83 61.93
CA TRP A 64 -4.77 18.50 62.93
C TRP A 64 -4.22 18.51 64.36
N THR A 65 -2.91 18.35 64.54
CA THR A 65 -2.23 18.42 65.84
C THR A 65 -2.33 19.82 66.48
N LYS A 66 -2.60 20.86 65.69
CA LYS A 66 -2.85 22.21 66.19
C LYS A 66 -4.26 22.41 66.77
N ALA A 67 -5.23 21.61 66.34
CA ALA A 67 -6.62 21.68 66.79
C ALA A 67 -6.91 20.71 67.95
N TYR A 68 -6.24 19.56 67.99
CA TYR A 68 -6.36 18.55 69.04
C TYR A 68 -4.95 18.07 69.46
N PRO A 69 -4.36 18.64 70.52
CA PRO A 69 -3.00 18.31 70.97
C PRO A 69 -2.84 16.87 71.45
N GLU A 70 -3.95 16.19 71.75
CA GLU A 70 -4.03 14.84 72.33
C GLU A 70 -3.60 13.73 71.36
N ILE A 71 -3.53 14.03 70.05
CA ILE A 71 -3.17 13.08 68.99
C ILE A 71 -1.67 13.16 68.64
N ALA A 72 -0.94 14.10 69.25
CA ALA A 72 0.50 14.23 69.07
C ALA A 72 1.23 13.06 69.76
N PRO A 73 2.18 12.40 69.10
CA PRO A 73 2.91 11.26 69.66
C PRO A 73 3.78 11.61 70.89
N ASP A 74 4.01 12.91 71.15
CA ASP A 74 4.84 13.44 72.25
C ASP A 74 4.04 14.21 73.32
N TYR A 75 2.72 14.00 73.40
CA TYR A 75 1.87 14.66 74.40
C TYR A 75 2.25 14.32 75.84
N THR A 76 2.68 15.32 76.62
CA THR A 76 3.16 15.22 78.02
C THR A 76 2.26 15.97 79.01
N GLY A 77 0.94 16.04 78.74
CA GLY A 77 -0.06 16.59 79.66
C GLY A 77 -0.46 15.62 80.77
N ALA A 78 -0.99 16.15 81.88
CA ALA A 78 -1.42 15.35 83.03
C ALA A 78 -2.52 14.33 82.62
N PRO A 79 -2.43 13.06 83.05
CA PRO A 79 -3.44 12.07 82.74
C PRO A 79 -4.76 12.46 83.40
N VAL A 80 -5.85 12.49 82.63
CA VAL A 80 -7.19 12.59 83.20
C VAL A 80 -7.39 11.39 84.12
N VAL A 81 -7.54 11.66 85.42
CA VAL A 81 -7.79 10.64 86.44
C VAL A 81 -9.12 9.97 86.08
N ARG A 82 -9.04 8.77 85.51
CA ARG A 82 -10.20 7.89 85.39
C ARG A 82 -10.49 7.37 86.79
N ALA A 83 -11.56 7.88 87.40
CA ALA A 83 -11.98 7.47 88.73
C ALA A 83 -12.11 5.93 88.80
N GLN A 84 -11.61 5.36 89.90
CA GLN A 84 -11.59 3.93 90.19
C GLN A 84 -13.00 3.32 90.05
N ALA A 85 -13.08 2.19 89.35
CA ALA A 85 -14.31 1.43 89.16
C ALA A 85 -14.75 0.80 90.50
N GLN A 86 -15.95 1.17 90.95
CA GLN A 86 -16.72 0.40 91.94
C GLN A 86 -17.10 -0.97 91.36
N PRO A 87 -17.23 -2.02 92.20
CA PRO A 87 -17.66 -3.32 91.73
C PRO A 87 -19.13 -3.21 91.28
N LEU A 88 -19.34 -3.24 89.96
CA LEU A 88 -20.67 -3.29 89.38
C LEU A 88 -21.34 -4.64 89.77
N PRO A 89 -22.59 -4.62 90.24
CA PRO A 89 -23.38 -5.83 90.36
C PRO A 89 -23.68 -6.33 88.94
N THR A 90 -23.37 -7.60 88.65
CA THR A 90 -23.73 -8.34 87.42
C THR A 90 -23.26 -7.72 86.09
N GLY A 91 -22.31 -8.39 85.43
CA GLY A 91 -21.51 -7.86 84.32
C GLY A 91 -22.30 -7.29 83.14
N SER A 92 -21.63 -6.44 82.36
CA SER A 92 -22.09 -5.92 81.07
C SER A 92 -22.53 -7.04 80.10
N THR A 93 -22.02 -8.25 80.28
CA THR A 93 -22.52 -9.46 79.62
C THR A 93 -23.94 -9.81 80.03
N ALA A 94 -24.35 -9.66 81.30
CA ALA A 94 -25.72 -9.92 81.74
C ALA A 94 -26.72 -8.87 81.27
N ALA A 95 -26.32 -7.60 81.12
CA ALA A 95 -27.16 -6.55 80.52
C ALA A 95 -27.28 -6.72 78.99
N LEU A 96 -26.20 -7.14 78.32
CA LEU A 96 -26.21 -7.48 76.91
C LEU A 96 -27.04 -8.75 76.66
N ASP A 97 -26.91 -9.77 77.52
CA ASP A 97 -27.66 -11.03 77.48
C ASP A 97 -29.15 -10.80 77.78
N LYS A 98 -29.46 -9.88 78.71
CA LYS A 98 -30.83 -9.40 78.95
C LYS A 98 -31.38 -8.62 77.75
N MET A 99 -30.57 -7.78 77.08
CA MET A 99 -31.00 -7.11 75.84
C MET A 99 -31.16 -8.08 74.67
N LEU A 100 -30.29 -9.08 74.52
CA LEU A 100 -30.46 -10.13 73.51
C LEU A 100 -31.74 -10.94 73.77
N THR A 101 -31.99 -11.28 75.03
CA THR A 101 -33.19 -12.02 75.44
C THR A 101 -34.47 -11.19 75.30
N ASP A 102 -34.46 -9.91 75.72
CA ASP A 102 -35.59 -8.97 75.56
C ASP A 102 -35.86 -8.64 74.08
N ALA A 103 -34.82 -8.58 73.25
CA ALA A 103 -34.93 -8.45 71.80
C ALA A 103 -35.32 -9.76 71.10
N LYS A 104 -35.55 -10.85 71.85
CA LYS A 104 -35.85 -12.20 71.36
C LYS A 104 -34.79 -12.77 70.40
N ILE A 105 -33.55 -12.32 70.47
CA ILE A 105 -32.42 -12.87 69.71
C ILE A 105 -31.97 -14.16 70.40
N GLY A 106 -32.81 -15.20 70.28
CA GLY A 106 -32.49 -16.55 70.74
C GLY A 106 -31.63 -17.33 69.73
N PRO A 107 -31.11 -18.51 70.12
CA PRO A 107 -30.36 -19.40 69.22
C PRO A 107 -31.15 -19.77 67.94
N GLU A 108 -32.48 -19.83 68.02
CA GLU A 108 -33.39 -20.00 66.89
C GLU A 108 -33.31 -18.83 65.87
N LEU A 109 -33.26 -17.58 66.32
CA LEU A 109 -33.15 -16.42 65.42
C LEU A 109 -31.77 -16.36 64.76
N ILE A 110 -30.72 -16.68 65.51
CA ILE A 110 -29.35 -16.75 64.97
C ILE A 110 -29.23 -17.90 63.96
N GLY A 111 -29.84 -19.06 64.24
CA GLY A 111 -29.93 -20.19 63.30
C GLY A 111 -30.67 -19.82 62.02
N SER A 112 -31.88 -19.23 62.14
CA SER A 112 -32.67 -18.80 60.99
C SER A 112 -32.00 -17.69 60.17
N LEU A 113 -31.23 -16.80 60.80
CA LEU A 113 -30.42 -15.80 60.11
C LEU A 113 -29.25 -16.44 59.37
N GLY A 114 -28.58 -17.41 59.99
CA GLY A 114 -27.52 -18.20 59.35
C GLY A 114 -28.02 -18.99 58.14
N ASP A 115 -29.17 -19.65 58.28
CA ASP A 115 -29.84 -20.35 57.18
C ASP A 115 -30.32 -19.38 56.10
N GLY A 116 -30.79 -18.18 56.49
CA GLY A 116 -31.15 -17.10 55.58
C GLY A 116 -29.95 -16.58 54.78
N LEU A 117 -28.81 -16.34 55.43
CA LEU A 117 -27.56 -15.91 54.79
C LEU A 117 -27.00 -17.00 53.87
N ARG A 118 -27.05 -18.27 54.29
CA ARG A 118 -26.62 -19.40 53.47
C ARG A 118 -27.50 -19.57 52.24
N THR A 119 -28.82 -19.52 52.42
CA THR A 119 -29.80 -19.56 51.33
C THR A 119 -29.64 -18.37 50.38
N PHE A 120 -29.34 -17.19 50.91
CA PHE A 120 -29.05 -16.00 50.11
C PHE A 120 -27.75 -16.18 49.30
N GLY A 121 -26.68 -16.66 49.94
CA GLY A 121 -25.42 -16.99 49.26
C GLY A 121 -25.60 -18.00 48.14
N ASP A 122 -26.34 -19.08 48.40
CA ASP A 122 -26.67 -20.10 47.40
C ASP A 122 -27.45 -19.49 46.21
N LYS A 123 -28.44 -18.62 46.48
CA LYS A 123 -29.20 -17.92 45.43
C LYS A 123 -28.32 -16.95 44.62
N VAL A 124 -27.44 -16.19 45.28
CA VAL A 124 -26.50 -15.29 44.59
C VAL A 124 -25.52 -16.07 43.73
N ALA A 125 -25.03 -17.23 44.20
CA ALA A 125 -24.19 -18.12 43.40
C ALA A 125 -24.93 -18.64 42.16
N THR A 126 -26.22 -18.99 42.27
CA THR A 126 -27.03 -19.37 41.10
C THR A 126 -27.28 -18.20 40.12
N ILE A 127 -27.42 -16.97 40.62
CA ILE A 127 -27.55 -15.79 39.75
C ILE A 127 -26.23 -15.55 39.01
N SER A 128 -25.09 -15.72 39.68
CA SER A 128 -23.77 -15.62 39.04
C SER A 128 -23.60 -16.66 37.93
N SER A 129 -23.94 -17.92 38.19
CA SER A 129 -23.81 -18.97 37.17
C SER A 129 -24.75 -18.78 35.98
N VAL A 130 -25.96 -18.25 36.22
CA VAL A 130 -26.89 -17.87 35.13
C VAL A 130 -26.35 -16.69 34.33
N ALA A 131 -25.71 -15.71 34.98
CA ALA A 131 -25.06 -14.60 34.29
C ALA A 131 -23.88 -15.09 33.41
N ASP A 132 -23.06 -16.00 33.93
CA ASP A 132 -21.96 -16.62 33.17
C ASP A 132 -22.49 -17.45 31.98
N ALA A 133 -23.57 -18.22 32.18
CA ALA A 133 -24.24 -18.97 31.11
C ALA A 133 -24.85 -18.03 30.04
N GLY A 134 -25.39 -16.87 30.45
CA GLY A 134 -25.87 -15.83 29.55
C GLY A 134 -24.75 -15.22 28.71
N ALA A 135 -23.59 -14.97 29.32
CA ALA A 135 -22.40 -14.50 28.60
C ALA A 135 -21.92 -15.53 27.57
N ALA A 136 -21.82 -16.80 27.95
CA ALA A 136 -21.45 -17.89 27.04
C ALA A 136 -22.45 -18.08 25.88
N THR A 137 -23.74 -17.90 26.15
CA THR A 137 -24.79 -17.96 25.11
C THR A 137 -24.67 -16.82 24.10
N ASN A 138 -24.36 -15.62 24.56
CA ASN A 138 -24.11 -14.47 23.68
C ASN A 138 -22.85 -14.69 22.83
N GLU A 139 -21.79 -15.25 23.41
CA GLU A 139 -20.58 -15.59 22.65
C GLU A 139 -20.87 -16.69 21.61
N PHE A 140 -21.62 -17.73 21.98
CA PHE A 140 -22.04 -18.77 21.06
C PHE A 140 -22.86 -18.20 19.90
N ALA A 141 -23.85 -17.35 20.18
CA ALA A 141 -24.66 -16.69 19.15
C ALA A 141 -23.79 -15.83 18.20
N ALA A 142 -22.79 -15.12 18.75
CA ALA A 142 -21.84 -14.36 17.95
C ALA A 142 -20.98 -15.28 17.06
N LYS A 143 -20.45 -16.38 17.60
CA LYS A 143 -19.66 -17.36 16.83
C LYS A 143 -20.48 -18.04 15.74
N VAL A 144 -21.74 -18.40 16.01
CA VAL A 144 -22.66 -18.94 15.01
C VAL A 144 -22.92 -17.93 13.89
N LYS A 145 -23.19 -16.66 14.24
CA LYS A 145 -23.37 -15.59 13.25
C LYS A 145 -22.12 -15.41 12.37
N THR A 146 -20.93 -15.44 12.96
CA THR A 146 -19.66 -15.40 12.21
C THR A 146 -19.50 -16.62 11.32
N ALA A 147 -19.82 -17.82 11.81
CA ALA A 147 -19.75 -19.04 11.02
C ALA A 147 -20.71 -19.01 9.81
N THR A 148 -21.92 -18.49 9.98
CA THR A 148 -22.87 -18.28 8.87
C THR A 148 -22.31 -17.33 7.82
N ALA A 149 -21.72 -16.20 8.24
CA ALA A 149 -21.09 -15.27 7.30
C ALA A 149 -19.91 -15.89 6.54
N SER A 150 -19.09 -16.71 7.22
CA SER A 150 -18.02 -17.48 6.57
C SER A 150 -18.57 -18.51 5.58
N TYR A 151 -19.71 -19.13 5.88
CA TYR A 151 -20.37 -20.07 4.98
C TYR A 151 -20.91 -19.38 3.72
N ASP A 152 -21.49 -18.19 3.85
CA ASP A 152 -21.92 -17.37 2.71
C ASP A 152 -20.73 -16.99 1.83
N GLY A 153 -19.60 -16.59 2.45
CA GLY A 153 -18.35 -16.31 1.75
C GLY A 153 -17.80 -17.51 0.99
N LEU A 154 -17.85 -18.71 1.61
CA LEU A 154 -17.43 -19.95 0.97
C LEU A 154 -18.35 -20.31 -0.21
N SER A 155 -19.66 -20.18 -0.05
CA SER A 155 -20.65 -20.42 -1.10
C SER A 155 -20.41 -19.51 -2.32
N ALA A 156 -20.17 -18.22 -2.08
CA ALA A 156 -19.83 -17.26 -3.14
C ALA A 156 -18.52 -17.61 -3.85
N ALA A 157 -17.48 -17.99 -3.10
CA ALA A 157 -16.21 -18.42 -3.67
C ALA A 157 -16.36 -19.69 -4.52
N PHE A 158 -17.17 -20.65 -4.07
CA PHE A 158 -17.43 -21.88 -4.80
C PHE A 158 -18.22 -21.61 -6.09
N SER A 159 -19.25 -20.75 -6.03
CA SER A 159 -20.00 -20.31 -7.21
C SER A 159 -19.09 -19.63 -8.24
N LYS A 160 -18.21 -18.73 -7.78
CA LYS A 160 -17.23 -18.06 -8.65
C LYS A 160 -16.22 -19.04 -9.24
N ALA A 161 -15.73 -19.99 -8.45
CA ALA A 161 -14.82 -21.03 -8.94
C ALA A 161 -15.49 -21.92 -10.00
N SER A 162 -16.76 -22.32 -9.79
CA SER A 162 -17.54 -23.06 -10.79
C SER A 162 -17.78 -22.26 -12.06
N ALA A 163 -18.08 -20.96 -11.94
CA ALA A 163 -18.22 -20.08 -13.10
C ALA A 163 -16.90 -19.98 -13.90
N ASN A 164 -15.77 -19.78 -13.21
CA ASN A 164 -14.45 -19.73 -13.83
C ASN A 164 -14.05 -21.08 -14.46
N LEU A 165 -14.38 -22.22 -13.83
CA LEU A 165 -14.14 -23.54 -14.40
C LEU A 165 -15.00 -23.78 -15.65
N ASN A 166 -16.23 -23.29 -15.67
CA ASN A 166 -17.08 -23.34 -16.85
C ASN A 166 -16.54 -22.44 -17.97
N GLU A 167 -16.05 -21.24 -17.64
CA GLU A 167 -15.38 -20.35 -18.59
C GLU A 167 -14.10 -20.99 -19.15
N LEU A 168 -13.30 -21.66 -18.31
CA LEU A 168 -12.12 -22.40 -18.71
C LEU A 168 -12.46 -23.62 -19.59
N ALA A 169 -13.53 -24.35 -19.28
CA ALA A 169 -14.03 -25.42 -20.12
C ALA A 169 -14.51 -24.88 -21.49
N ASN A 170 -15.05 -23.66 -21.53
CA ASN A 170 -15.42 -22.97 -22.77
C ASN A 170 -14.24 -22.25 -23.46
N THR A 171 -13.05 -22.22 -22.85
CA THR A 171 -11.82 -21.59 -23.38
C THR A 171 -11.18 -22.40 -24.53
N ASP A 172 -11.79 -23.51 -24.96
CA ASP A 172 -11.52 -24.14 -26.27
C ASP A 172 -11.58 -23.13 -27.44
N VAL A 173 -12.29 -21.99 -27.28
CA VAL A 173 -12.30 -20.88 -28.24
C VAL A 173 -11.00 -20.09 -28.26
N SER A 174 -10.33 -19.90 -27.12
CA SER A 174 -9.04 -19.19 -27.03
C SER A 174 -7.88 -20.04 -27.55
N SER A 175 -7.98 -21.37 -27.42
CA SER A 175 -7.03 -22.31 -28.03
C SER A 175 -7.04 -22.18 -29.56
N LYS A 176 -8.22 -22.06 -30.19
CA LYS A 176 -8.35 -21.86 -31.64
C LYS A 176 -7.76 -20.54 -32.11
N ALA A 177 -8.08 -19.43 -31.43
CA ALA A 177 -7.52 -18.13 -31.77
C ALA A 177 -5.98 -18.12 -31.65
N TYR A 178 -5.45 -18.69 -30.57
CA TYR A 178 -4.01 -18.86 -30.40
C TYR A 178 -3.40 -19.75 -31.48
N HIS A 179 -4.02 -20.89 -31.82
CA HIS A 179 -3.57 -21.77 -32.89
C HIS A 179 -3.55 -21.07 -34.25
N GLU A 180 -4.58 -20.28 -34.56
CA GLU A 180 -4.68 -19.51 -35.79
C GLU A 180 -3.58 -18.44 -35.87
N GLN A 181 -3.29 -17.79 -34.74
CA GLN A 181 -2.23 -16.78 -34.64
C GLN A 181 -0.83 -17.39 -34.77
N VAL A 182 -0.59 -18.55 -34.16
CA VAL A 182 0.66 -19.33 -34.32
C VAL A 182 0.81 -19.84 -35.75
N ASN A 183 -0.28 -20.30 -36.39
CA ASN A 183 -0.27 -20.73 -37.78
C ASN A 183 0.02 -19.57 -38.75
N ASN A 184 -0.57 -18.39 -38.50
CA ASN A 184 -0.28 -17.18 -39.25
C ASN A 184 1.18 -16.72 -39.06
N LEU A 185 1.71 -16.82 -37.83
CA LEU A 185 3.12 -16.56 -37.57
C LEU A 185 4.03 -17.52 -38.34
N ALA A 186 3.70 -18.82 -38.36
CA ALA A 186 4.45 -19.82 -39.13
C ALA A 186 4.44 -19.53 -40.64
N LYS A 187 3.28 -19.16 -41.20
CA LYS A 187 3.17 -18.73 -42.61
C LYS A 187 4.00 -17.48 -42.91
N ASN A 188 3.97 -16.50 -42.01
CA ASN A 188 4.74 -15.27 -42.16
C ASN A 188 6.25 -15.53 -42.10
N LEU A 189 6.70 -16.39 -41.18
CA LEU A 189 8.11 -16.80 -41.10
C LEU A 189 8.56 -17.57 -42.33
N SER A 190 7.73 -18.48 -42.85
CA SER A 190 8.01 -19.18 -44.10
C SER A 190 8.11 -18.23 -45.29
N SER A 191 7.19 -17.26 -45.39
CA SER A 191 7.20 -16.24 -46.44
C SER A 191 8.42 -15.32 -46.33
N LEU A 192 8.79 -14.93 -45.11
CA LEU A 192 9.96 -14.10 -44.84
C LEU A 192 11.26 -14.82 -45.21
N ASN A 193 11.36 -16.12 -44.93
CA ASN A 193 12.50 -16.92 -45.33
C ASN A 193 12.61 -17.03 -46.87
N ALA A 194 11.48 -17.19 -47.56
CA ALA A 194 11.44 -17.18 -49.02
C ALA A 194 11.86 -15.83 -49.62
N VAL A 195 11.45 -14.70 -49.00
CA VAL A 195 11.89 -13.36 -49.41
C VAL A 195 13.39 -13.19 -49.18
N TYR A 196 13.92 -13.66 -48.05
CA TYR A 196 15.35 -13.57 -47.76
C TYR A 196 16.20 -14.35 -48.78
N GLU A 197 15.74 -15.54 -49.19
CA GLU A 197 16.41 -16.32 -50.22
C GLU A 197 16.33 -15.65 -51.60
N LEU A 198 15.18 -15.05 -51.94
CA LEU A 198 15.02 -14.23 -53.15
C LEU A 198 15.93 -13.00 -53.14
N GLU A 199 16.07 -12.31 -52.00
CA GLU A 199 16.91 -11.11 -51.88
C GLU A 199 18.40 -11.46 -52.00
N LEU A 200 18.84 -12.58 -51.42
CA LEU A 200 20.20 -13.09 -51.64
C LEU A 200 20.45 -13.44 -53.12
N GLN A 201 19.48 -14.06 -53.79
CA GLN A 201 19.58 -14.37 -55.21
C GLN A 201 19.63 -13.11 -56.07
N ASP A 202 18.76 -12.13 -55.81
CA ASP A 202 18.71 -10.87 -56.55
C ASP A 202 19.97 -10.04 -56.31
N SER A 203 20.47 -9.99 -55.08
CA SER A 203 21.75 -9.34 -54.75
C SER A 203 22.92 -10.00 -55.51
N SER A 204 22.94 -11.33 -55.62
CA SER A 204 23.92 -12.05 -56.44
C SER A 204 23.80 -11.70 -57.93
N ALA A 205 22.58 -11.62 -58.46
CA ALA A 205 22.32 -11.21 -59.82
C ALA A 205 22.78 -9.76 -60.08
N HIS A 206 22.51 -8.86 -59.13
CA HIS A 206 22.93 -7.47 -59.16
C HIS A 206 24.46 -7.34 -59.13
N LEU A 207 25.17 -8.09 -58.28
CA LEU A 207 26.64 -8.12 -58.27
C LEU A 207 27.21 -8.60 -59.62
N LYS A 208 26.60 -9.62 -60.24
CA LYS A 208 27.01 -10.09 -61.56
C LYS A 208 26.76 -9.05 -62.64
N ALA A 209 25.61 -8.38 -62.62
CA ALA A 209 25.29 -7.28 -63.52
C ALA A 209 26.27 -6.10 -63.35
N MET A 210 26.61 -5.76 -62.10
CA MET A 210 27.56 -4.70 -61.78
C MET A 210 28.98 -5.05 -62.28
N ASN A 211 29.45 -6.28 -62.08
CA ASN A 211 30.74 -6.73 -62.63
C ASN A 211 30.78 -6.65 -64.15
N LYS A 212 29.69 -7.05 -64.82
CA LYS A 212 29.57 -6.93 -66.28
C LYS A 212 29.55 -5.46 -66.73
N PHE A 213 28.87 -4.59 -65.99
CA PHE A 213 28.84 -3.15 -66.25
C PHE A 213 30.25 -2.54 -66.13
N TYR A 214 31.00 -2.85 -65.08
CA TYR A 214 32.39 -2.38 -64.94
C TYR A 214 33.27 -2.86 -66.10
N GLY A 215 33.15 -4.11 -66.53
CA GLY A 215 33.88 -4.62 -67.70
C GLY A 215 33.51 -3.88 -68.99
N SER A 216 32.21 -3.66 -69.22
CA SER A 216 31.72 -2.89 -70.37
C SER A 216 32.20 -1.44 -70.33
N LEU A 217 32.23 -0.82 -69.15
CA LEU A 217 32.68 0.56 -68.96
C LEU A 217 34.19 0.68 -69.22
N ALA A 218 34.99 -0.28 -68.72
CA ALA A 218 36.41 -0.34 -68.99
C ALA A 218 36.69 -0.48 -70.49
N SER A 219 35.98 -1.38 -71.19
CA SER A 219 36.09 -1.52 -72.64
C SER A 219 35.64 -0.27 -73.39
N THR A 220 34.57 0.39 -72.94
CA THR A 220 34.10 1.65 -73.55
C THR A 220 35.14 2.76 -73.40
N MET A 221 35.73 2.89 -72.21
CA MET A 221 36.80 3.86 -71.97
C MET A 221 38.05 3.56 -72.81
N GLN A 222 38.38 2.29 -73.03
CA GLN A 222 39.46 1.90 -73.92
C GLN A 222 39.16 2.28 -75.38
N ASN A 223 37.99 1.91 -75.90
CA ASN A 223 37.57 2.27 -77.26
C ASN A 223 37.53 3.79 -77.46
N PHE A 224 37.13 4.54 -76.43
CA PHE A 224 37.14 6.00 -76.46
C PHE A 224 38.57 6.55 -76.56
N ASN A 225 39.52 5.97 -75.81
CA ASN A 225 40.93 6.35 -75.88
C ASN A 225 41.56 6.02 -77.24
N GLU A 226 41.25 4.85 -77.81
CA GLU A 226 41.69 4.47 -79.15
C GLU A 226 41.11 5.42 -80.22
N SER A 227 39.81 5.76 -80.12
CA SER A 227 39.18 6.74 -81.02
C SER A 227 39.81 8.14 -80.92
N LEU A 228 40.27 8.54 -79.74
CA LEU A 228 41.02 9.79 -79.56
C LEU A 228 42.37 9.76 -80.27
N ASP A 229 43.04 8.60 -80.32
CA ASP A 229 44.30 8.44 -81.05
C ASP A 229 44.07 8.45 -82.58
N ASP A 230 43.08 7.70 -83.05
CA ASP A 230 42.67 7.69 -84.46
C ASP A 230 42.29 9.10 -84.95
N SER A 231 41.60 9.88 -84.11
CA SER A 231 41.24 11.27 -84.41
C SER A 231 42.47 12.17 -84.56
N LYS A 232 43.54 11.92 -83.79
CA LYS A 232 44.82 12.65 -83.94
C LYS A 232 45.53 12.25 -85.23
N GLN A 233 45.63 10.96 -85.51
CA GLN A 233 46.25 10.47 -86.75
C GLN A 233 45.50 10.97 -87.99
N PHE A 234 44.17 10.93 -87.99
CA PHE A 234 43.34 11.49 -89.06
C PHE A 234 43.64 12.97 -89.27
N LYS A 235 43.75 13.76 -88.19
CA LYS A 235 44.12 15.19 -88.29
C LYS A 235 45.50 15.38 -88.94
N GLU A 236 46.47 14.54 -88.61
CA GLU A 236 47.81 14.59 -89.22
C GLU A 236 47.78 14.23 -90.70
N GLU A 237 47.09 13.15 -91.08
CA GLU A 237 46.97 12.73 -92.48
C GLU A 237 46.19 13.73 -93.33
N VAL A 238 45.12 14.32 -92.79
CA VAL A 238 44.41 15.43 -93.46
C VAL A 238 45.33 16.65 -93.61
N GLY A 239 46.15 16.95 -92.60
CA GLY A 239 47.15 18.01 -92.68
C GLY A 239 48.19 17.75 -93.78
N ARG A 240 48.68 16.52 -93.90
CA ARG A 240 49.61 16.09 -94.95
C ARG A 240 48.97 16.14 -96.33
N LEU A 241 47.75 15.65 -96.47
CA LEU A 241 46.98 15.72 -97.71
C LEU A 241 46.78 17.16 -98.16
N SER A 242 46.41 18.07 -97.23
CA SER A 242 46.28 19.50 -97.50
C SER A 242 47.59 20.09 -98.05
N LYS A 243 48.73 19.75 -97.43
CA LYS A 243 50.06 20.18 -97.89
C LYS A 243 50.41 19.62 -99.28
N ASN A 244 50.08 18.37 -99.55
CA ASN A 244 50.30 17.74 -100.85
C ASN A 244 49.40 18.35 -101.93
N LEU A 245 48.12 18.60 -101.64
CA LEU A 245 47.19 19.27 -102.55
C LEU A 245 47.64 20.70 -102.85
N ALA A 246 48.11 21.45 -101.85
CA ALA A 246 48.69 22.77 -102.07
C ALA A 246 49.92 22.72 -102.99
N SER A 247 50.80 21.73 -102.79
CA SER A 247 51.99 21.53 -103.62
C SER A 247 51.63 21.15 -105.06
N LEU A 248 50.65 20.27 -105.24
CA LEU A 248 50.15 19.86 -106.55
C LEU A 248 49.51 21.05 -107.29
N ASN A 249 48.67 21.83 -106.60
CA ASN A 249 48.04 23.01 -107.16
C ASN A 249 49.08 24.09 -107.53
N ALA A 250 50.15 24.23 -106.76
CA ALA A 250 51.27 25.11 -107.11
C ALA A 250 51.99 24.65 -108.39
N ILE A 251 52.19 23.33 -108.59
CA ILE A 251 52.77 22.79 -109.82
C ILE A 251 51.84 23.02 -111.01
N TYR A 252 50.54 22.77 -110.86
CA TYR A 252 49.55 23.06 -111.91
C TYR A 252 49.47 24.56 -112.22
N GLY A 253 49.54 25.44 -111.22
CA GLY A 253 49.62 26.89 -111.42
C GLY A 253 50.87 27.31 -112.17
N ASN A 254 52.02 26.72 -111.85
CA ASN A 254 53.28 26.94 -112.57
C ASN A 254 53.22 26.40 -114.01
N MET A 255 52.55 25.25 -114.22
CA MET A 255 52.36 24.67 -115.56
C MET A 255 51.38 25.50 -116.40
N LEU A 256 50.29 25.99 -115.81
CA LEU A 256 49.35 26.90 -116.46
C LEU A 256 50.03 28.23 -116.82
N SER A 257 50.86 28.77 -115.92
CA SER A 257 51.65 29.98 -116.19
C SER A 257 52.67 29.77 -117.32
N ALA A 258 53.30 28.58 -117.38
CA ALA A 258 54.21 28.19 -118.47
C ALA A 258 53.50 27.91 -119.80
N MET A 259 52.24 27.48 -119.76
CA MET A 259 51.43 27.15 -120.95
C MET A 259 50.64 28.36 -121.48
N ASN A 260 50.42 29.38 -120.64
CA ASN A 260 49.81 30.66 -121.00
C ASN A 260 50.86 31.75 -121.28
N GLN A 261 52.16 31.40 -121.29
CA GLN A 261 53.18 32.26 -121.88
C GLN A 261 52.91 32.34 -123.39
N PRO A 262 52.55 33.53 -123.93
CA PRO A 262 52.37 33.67 -125.37
C PRO A 262 53.73 33.38 -126.01
N ARG A 263 53.75 32.52 -127.04
CA ARG A 263 54.93 32.38 -127.89
C ARG A 263 55.22 33.76 -128.51
N ALA A 264 56.15 34.49 -127.91
CA ALA A 264 56.72 35.68 -128.50
C ALA A 264 57.73 35.23 -129.56
N ASN A 265 57.43 35.60 -130.81
CA ASN A 265 58.34 35.55 -131.95
C ASN A 265 59.57 36.43 -131.71
#